data_AF-A0AA39TTK0-F1
#
_entry.id   AF-A0AA39TTK0-F1
#
_cell.length_a   1.000
_cell.length_b   1.000
_cell.length_c   1.000
_cell.angle_alpha   90.00
_cell.angle_beta   90.00
_cell.angle_gamma   90.00
#
_symmetry.space_group_name_H-M   'P 1'
#
loop_
_entity.id
_entity.type
_entity.pdbx_description
1 polymer ?
#
loop_
_entity_poly.entity_id
_entity_poly.type
_entity_poly.pdbx_seq_one_letter_code
_entity_poly.pdbx_strand_id
1 'polypeptide(L)'
;MTTKPTTTTADSPFNDPTDCVDLVIRTSDNVDFFVLSGLLSLKSPSSFFRHVLKNSQHTDEKDGFPVLQVEEDSDTFRTILLFCYPNVAPQIKSIDQIVGVKKALDKYCMDHAMEQFIQTVTASPVMKAQALQIFALAVVNGWKVLGEVAAKSTLASPLSDPEAELEDLNYINAMQYVRLRNYHRKCRQAAQDVLSSSSAAPWLEGKESELQFLENRKCRWCDRTSSNVWLSPPEWIVHSWVEDYLAAVKAELR
;
A
#
# COMPACT_ATOMS: atom_id res chain seq x y z
N MET A 1 41.47 17.86 11.50
CA MET A 1 41.50 16.38 11.53
C MET A 1 40.06 15.92 11.64
N THR A 2 39.42 15.62 10.52
CA THR A 2 38.04 15.10 10.48
C THR A 2 38.08 13.62 10.87
N THR A 3 37.53 13.29 12.03
CA THR A 3 37.32 11.91 12.47
C THR A 3 36.47 11.19 11.42
N LYS A 4 37.01 10.10 10.85
CA LYS A 4 36.26 9.23 9.94
C LYS A 4 35.00 8.77 10.67
N PRO A 5 33.79 8.94 10.10
CA PRO A 5 32.55 8.56 10.78
C PRO A 5 32.59 7.08 11.16
N THR A 6 32.13 6.76 12.37
CA THR A 6 32.08 5.39 12.87
C THR A 6 31.03 4.61 12.10
N THR A 7 31.45 3.60 11.37
CA THR A 7 30.56 2.69 10.65
C THR A 7 30.02 1.63 11.61
N THR A 8 28.72 1.35 11.53
CA THR A 8 28.04 0.31 12.33
C THR A 8 27.45 -0.75 11.41
N THR A 9 27.25 -1.97 11.91
CA THR A 9 26.56 -3.03 11.17
C THR A 9 25.07 -2.99 11.49
N ALA A 10 24.22 -3.20 10.49
CA ALA A 10 22.77 -3.27 10.65
C ALA A 10 22.34 -4.39 11.62
N ASP A 11 21.08 -4.35 12.06
CA ASP A 11 20.46 -5.45 12.78
C ASP A 11 20.06 -6.62 11.85
N SER A 12 19.71 -7.75 12.45
CA SER A 12 19.09 -8.89 11.75
C SER A 12 17.92 -8.44 10.85
N PRO A 13 17.78 -9.01 9.64
CA PRO A 13 18.53 -10.14 9.09
C PRO A 13 19.79 -9.76 8.28
N PHE A 14 20.25 -8.51 8.30
CA PHE A 14 21.30 -8.03 7.38
C PHE A 14 22.67 -7.82 8.05
N ASN A 15 22.93 -8.57 9.12
CA ASN A 15 24.05 -8.34 10.03
C ASN A 15 25.15 -9.41 9.99
N ASP A 16 24.96 -10.48 9.21
CA ASP A 16 25.85 -11.64 9.20
C ASP A 16 26.67 -11.72 7.90
N PRO A 17 27.98 -11.46 7.94
CA PRO A 17 28.86 -11.62 6.77
C PRO A 17 29.12 -13.09 6.40
N THR A 18 28.72 -14.05 7.24
CA THR A 18 28.90 -15.49 6.99
C THR A 18 27.71 -16.14 6.29
N ASP A 19 26.58 -15.43 6.18
CA ASP A 19 25.47 -15.84 5.32
C ASP A 19 25.88 -15.76 3.84
N CYS A 20 25.09 -16.31 2.92
CA CYS A 20 25.36 -16.30 1.49
C CYS A 20 25.25 -14.89 0.89
N VAL A 21 26.05 -13.91 1.34
CA VAL A 21 26.07 -12.52 0.88
C VAL A 21 27.19 -12.30 -0.14
N ASP A 22 27.05 -11.29 -0.99
CA ASP A 22 28.04 -10.95 -2.04
C ASP A 22 28.29 -9.43 -2.17
N LEU A 23 27.62 -8.61 -1.35
CA LEU A 23 27.70 -7.15 -1.38
C LEU A 23 27.43 -6.57 0.01
N VAL A 24 28.11 -5.46 0.32
CA VAL A 24 27.75 -4.59 1.45
C VAL A 24 27.14 -3.30 0.94
N ILE A 25 25.93 -2.99 1.38
CA ILE A 25 25.35 -1.66 1.17
C ILE A 25 25.70 -0.78 2.38
N ARG A 26 26.35 0.35 2.14
CA ARG A 26 26.62 1.38 3.15
C ARG A 26 25.67 2.56 2.96
N THR A 27 24.87 2.82 3.97
CA THR A 27 23.89 3.93 4.00
C THR A 27 24.53 5.26 4.39
N SER A 28 23.81 6.36 4.19
CA SER A 28 24.33 7.72 4.42
C SER A 28 24.63 8.03 5.89
N ASP A 29 23.96 7.33 6.81
CA ASP A 29 24.20 7.32 8.25
C ASP A 29 25.27 6.28 8.69
N ASN A 30 26.02 5.73 7.73
CA ASN A 30 27.14 4.79 7.94
C ASN A 30 26.73 3.47 8.59
N VAL A 31 25.56 2.94 8.21
CA VAL A 31 25.14 1.57 8.56
C VAL A 31 25.41 0.63 7.38
N ASP A 32 26.15 -0.45 7.65
CA ASP A 32 26.51 -1.48 6.69
C ASP A 32 25.50 -2.64 6.75
N PHE A 33 24.94 -2.99 5.59
CA PHE A 33 24.02 -4.11 5.39
C PHE A 33 24.69 -5.18 4.53
N PHE A 34 24.80 -6.40 5.05
CA PHE A 34 25.29 -7.55 4.30
C PHE A 34 24.13 -8.14 3.47
N VAL A 35 24.29 -8.17 2.15
CA VAL A 35 23.20 -8.48 1.22
C VAL A 35 23.64 -9.35 0.03
N LEU A 36 22.67 -10.07 -0.52
CA LEU A 36 22.62 -10.65 -1.85
C LEU A 36 22.20 -9.61 -2.90
N SER A 37 23.18 -9.18 -3.69
CA SER A 37 23.07 -8.25 -4.79
C SER A 37 22.08 -8.69 -5.87
N GLY A 38 21.97 -10.00 -6.10
CA GLY A 38 21.00 -10.60 -7.03
C GLY A 38 19.54 -10.27 -6.69
N LEU A 39 19.22 -10.16 -5.40
CA LEU A 39 17.87 -9.83 -4.94
C LEU A 39 17.50 -8.36 -5.15
N LEU A 40 18.48 -7.46 -5.16
CA LEU A 40 18.28 -6.02 -5.42
C LEU A 40 17.88 -5.72 -6.87
N SER A 41 18.20 -6.62 -7.81
CA SER A 41 17.88 -6.48 -9.23
C SER A 41 16.85 -7.51 -9.72
N LEU A 42 16.32 -8.32 -8.81
CA LEU A 42 15.38 -9.38 -9.13
C LEU A 42 14.13 -8.78 -9.78
N LYS A 43 13.76 -9.33 -10.95
CA LYS A 43 12.61 -8.87 -11.76
C LYS A 43 12.61 -7.37 -12.08
N SER A 44 13.77 -6.71 -12.00
CA SER A 44 13.93 -5.27 -12.27
C SER A 44 15.06 -5.08 -13.29
N PRO A 45 14.82 -5.33 -14.59
CA PRO A 45 15.87 -5.32 -15.61
C PRO A 45 16.59 -3.98 -15.76
N SER A 46 15.92 -2.88 -15.43
CA SER A 46 16.43 -1.51 -15.48
C SER A 46 17.03 -1.02 -14.16
N SER A 47 17.10 -1.89 -13.15
CA SER A 47 17.61 -1.54 -11.82
C SER A 47 19.05 -1.04 -11.89
N PHE A 48 19.31 0.07 -11.19
CA PHE A 48 20.64 0.63 -10.99
C PHE A 48 21.64 -0.44 -10.55
N PHE A 49 21.24 -1.30 -9.60
CA PHE A 49 22.08 -2.36 -9.06
C PHE A 49 22.52 -3.35 -10.13
N ARG A 50 21.68 -3.66 -11.13
CA ARG A 50 22.06 -4.55 -12.23
C ARG A 50 23.21 -4.01 -13.07
N HIS A 51 23.28 -2.69 -13.24
CA HIS A 51 24.33 -2.03 -14.02
C HIS A 51 25.61 -1.87 -13.23
N VAL A 52 25.48 -1.45 -11.96
CA VAL A 52 26.61 -1.26 -11.04
C VAL A 52 27.32 -2.59 -10.81
N LEU A 53 26.59 -3.66 -10.50
CA LEU A 53 27.19 -4.96 -10.21
C LEU A 53 27.96 -5.57 -11.39
N LYS A 54 27.65 -5.18 -12.63
CA LYS A 54 28.36 -5.67 -13.82
C LYS A 54 29.63 -4.89 -14.14
N ASN A 55 29.66 -3.62 -13.78
CA ASN A 55 30.65 -2.66 -14.30
C ASN A 55 31.55 -2.06 -13.22
N SER A 56 31.28 -2.32 -11.93
CA SER A 56 32.00 -1.67 -10.84
C SER A 56 33.33 -2.32 -10.55
N GLN A 57 34.38 -1.49 -10.59
CA GLN A 57 35.60 -1.74 -9.82
C GLN A 57 35.37 -1.16 -8.43
N HIS A 58 35.00 -2.01 -7.47
CA HIS A 58 34.82 -1.57 -6.10
C HIS A 58 36.17 -1.21 -5.49
N THR A 59 36.27 0.00 -4.93
CA THR A 59 37.52 0.50 -4.31
C THR A 59 37.55 0.31 -2.80
N ASP A 60 36.41 0.01 -2.18
CA ASP A 60 36.27 -0.24 -0.75
C ASP A 60 35.70 -1.64 -0.52
N GLU A 61 36.21 -2.32 0.50
CA GLU A 61 35.87 -3.69 0.86
C GLU A 61 35.62 -3.79 2.36
N LYS A 62 34.64 -4.61 2.73
CA LYS A 62 34.26 -4.88 4.11
C LYS A 62 34.06 -6.37 4.28
N ASP A 63 34.87 -6.98 5.15
CA ASP A 63 34.83 -8.42 5.43
C ASP A 63 35.01 -9.29 4.16
N GLY A 64 35.77 -8.79 3.18
CA GLY A 64 36.03 -9.46 1.91
C GLY A 64 34.96 -9.24 0.83
N PHE A 65 33.94 -8.42 1.12
CA PHE A 65 32.89 -8.09 0.17
C PHE A 65 33.00 -6.65 -0.33
N PRO A 66 32.63 -6.39 -1.60
CA PRO A 66 32.61 -5.03 -2.13
C PRO A 66 31.59 -4.15 -1.40
N VAL A 67 31.96 -2.91 -1.13
CA VAL A 67 31.06 -1.91 -0.54
C VAL A 67 30.46 -1.04 -1.64
N LEU A 68 29.15 -0.84 -1.58
CA LEU A 68 28.39 0.11 -2.40
C LEU A 68 27.69 1.12 -1.48
N GLN A 69 28.06 2.39 -1.62
CA GLN A 69 27.45 3.47 -0.85
C GLN A 69 26.15 3.97 -1.50
N VAL A 70 25.13 4.21 -0.70
CA VAL A 70 23.83 4.77 -1.08
C VAL A 70 23.56 6.08 -0.32
N GLU A 71 22.62 6.90 -0.80
CA GLU A 71 22.35 8.23 -0.20
C GLU A 71 21.26 8.17 0.87
N GLU A 72 20.50 7.10 0.89
CA GLU A 72 19.40 6.83 1.78
C GLU A 72 19.92 6.40 3.15
N ASP A 73 19.16 6.74 4.19
CA ASP A 73 19.42 6.29 5.55
C ASP A 73 19.12 4.80 5.74
N SER A 74 19.60 4.27 6.87
CA SER A 74 19.42 2.89 7.27
C SER A 74 17.96 2.46 7.35
N ASP A 75 17.05 3.29 7.84
CA ASP A 75 15.62 2.95 7.96
C ASP A 75 14.94 2.77 6.59
N THR A 76 15.20 3.70 5.66
CA THR A 76 14.68 3.67 4.30
C THR A 76 15.24 2.46 3.57
N PHE A 77 16.56 2.27 3.60
CA PHE A 77 17.19 1.19 2.85
C PHE A 77 16.86 -0.18 3.43
N ARG A 78 16.76 -0.31 4.76
CA ARG A 78 16.26 -1.54 5.40
C ARG A 78 14.86 -1.89 4.91
N THR A 79 13.98 -0.91 4.79
CA THR A 79 12.62 -1.12 4.29
C THR A 79 12.63 -1.60 2.84
N ILE A 80 13.48 -1.03 1.98
CA ILE A 80 13.68 -1.48 0.59
C ILE A 80 14.17 -2.93 0.55
N LEU A 81 15.18 -3.27 1.36
CA LEU A 81 15.71 -4.62 1.44
C LEU A 81 14.62 -5.63 1.83
N LEU A 82 13.75 -5.31 2.77
CA LEU A 82 12.63 -6.18 3.15
C LEU A 82 11.64 -6.42 2.00
N PHE A 83 11.52 -5.52 1.01
CA PHE A 83 10.74 -5.78 -0.20
C PHE A 83 11.45 -6.70 -1.20
N CYS A 84 12.79 -6.76 -1.16
CA CYS A 84 13.59 -7.60 -2.05
C CYS A 84 13.73 -9.03 -1.53
N TYR A 85 13.69 -9.23 -0.22
CA TYR A 85 13.95 -10.51 0.42
C TYR A 85 12.66 -11.27 0.70
N PRO A 86 12.64 -12.59 0.48
CA PRO A 86 11.54 -13.42 0.94
C PRO A 86 11.50 -13.40 2.49
N ASN A 87 10.33 -13.71 3.04
CA ASN A 87 10.08 -14.07 4.45
C ASN A 87 9.60 -12.98 5.41
N VAL A 88 9.84 -11.68 5.16
CA VAL A 88 9.36 -10.62 6.08
C VAL A 88 8.70 -9.48 5.33
N ALA A 89 7.38 -9.39 5.42
CA ALA A 89 6.64 -8.24 4.91
C ALA A 89 7.00 -7.00 5.75
N PRO A 90 7.51 -5.91 5.14
CA PRO A 90 7.81 -4.69 5.87
C PRO A 90 6.54 -4.05 6.41
N GLN A 91 6.66 -3.43 7.58
CA GLN A 91 5.58 -2.64 8.16
C GLN A 91 5.79 -1.17 7.79
N ILE A 92 4.76 -0.57 7.20
CA ILE A 92 4.73 0.87 6.91
C ILE A 92 4.13 1.59 8.11
N LYS A 93 4.93 2.43 8.75
CA LYS A 93 4.60 3.05 10.05
C LYS A 93 4.30 4.54 9.96
N SER A 94 4.83 5.24 8.96
CA SER A 94 4.70 6.69 8.81
C SER A 94 4.65 7.13 7.35
N ILE A 95 4.21 8.37 7.12
CA ILE A 95 4.24 9.01 5.80
C ILE A 95 5.67 9.29 5.34
N ASP A 96 6.55 9.72 6.25
CA ASP A 96 7.96 9.98 5.91
C ASP A 96 8.64 8.73 5.35
N GLN A 97 8.33 7.56 5.92
CA GLN A 97 8.80 6.28 5.40
C GLN A 97 8.25 6.00 4.01
N ILE A 98 6.97 6.28 3.73
CA ILE A 98 6.38 6.15 2.40
C ILE A 98 7.13 7.03 1.40
N VAL A 99 7.38 8.30 1.76
CA VAL A 99 8.05 9.27 0.90
C VAL A 99 9.50 8.86 0.61
N GLY A 100 10.27 8.52 1.65
CA GLY A 100 11.67 8.10 1.52
C GLY A 100 11.81 6.85 0.66
N VAL A 101 11.05 5.79 0.99
CA VAL A 101 11.11 4.51 0.27
C VAL A 101 10.63 4.66 -1.17
N LYS A 102 9.54 5.40 -1.41
CA LYS A 102 9.04 5.61 -2.79
C LYS A 102 10.07 6.32 -3.67
N LYS A 103 10.69 7.38 -3.16
CA LYS A 103 11.74 8.13 -3.88
C LYS A 103 12.94 7.24 -4.20
N ALA A 104 13.39 6.45 -3.23
CA ALA A 104 14.53 5.56 -3.39
C ALA A 104 14.24 4.42 -4.39
N LEU A 105 13.06 3.82 -4.33
CA LEU A 105 12.66 2.77 -5.29
C LEU A 105 12.57 3.31 -6.72
N ASP A 106 12.07 4.55 -6.91
CA ASP A 106 12.10 5.24 -8.21
C ASP A 106 13.55 5.50 -8.67
N LYS A 107 14.38 6.07 -7.78
CA LYS A 107 15.78 6.42 -8.05
C LYS A 107 16.59 5.21 -8.51
N TYR A 108 16.37 4.06 -7.88
CA TYR A 108 17.09 2.82 -8.17
C TYR A 108 16.42 1.92 -9.21
N CYS A 109 15.28 2.35 -9.77
CA CYS A 109 14.49 1.60 -10.77
C CYS A 109 14.20 0.16 -10.31
N MET A 110 13.72 0.01 -9.06
CA MET A 110 13.45 -1.29 -8.44
C MET A 110 11.98 -1.68 -8.61
N ASP A 111 11.57 -1.96 -9.84
CA ASP A 111 10.18 -2.17 -10.24
C ASP A 111 9.46 -3.24 -9.40
N HIS A 112 10.10 -4.39 -9.15
CA HIS A 112 9.47 -5.46 -8.40
C HIS A 112 9.22 -5.08 -6.92
N ALA A 113 10.21 -4.44 -6.29
CA ALA A 113 10.06 -3.95 -4.92
C ALA A 113 9.04 -2.80 -4.86
N MET A 114 8.93 -1.97 -5.91
CA MET A 114 7.88 -0.96 -6.05
C MET A 114 6.48 -1.56 -6.04
N GLU A 115 6.25 -2.65 -6.77
CA GLU A 115 4.94 -3.32 -6.77
C GLU A 115 4.56 -3.82 -5.37
N GLN A 116 5.49 -4.46 -4.67
CA GLN A 116 5.29 -4.94 -3.29
C GLN A 116 5.07 -3.78 -2.32
N PHE A 117 5.80 -2.68 -2.50
CA PHE A 117 5.64 -1.45 -1.73
C PHE A 117 4.24 -0.86 -1.88
N ILE A 118 3.74 -0.68 -3.11
CA ILE A 118 2.40 -0.14 -3.34
C ILE A 118 1.33 -1.04 -2.71
N GLN A 119 1.43 -2.36 -2.84
CA GLN A 119 0.50 -3.30 -2.22
C GLN A 119 0.50 -3.17 -0.69
N THR A 120 1.69 -3.11 -0.09
CA THR A 120 1.86 -3.01 1.36
C THR A 120 1.34 -1.67 1.90
N VAL A 121 1.67 -0.57 1.23
CA VAL A 121 1.15 0.77 1.58
C VAL A 121 -0.37 0.80 1.47
N THR A 122 -0.94 0.22 0.41
CA THR A 122 -2.40 0.15 0.21
C THR A 122 -3.10 -0.53 1.39
N ALA A 123 -2.52 -1.61 1.93
CA ALA A 123 -3.08 -2.34 3.05
C ALA A 123 -2.75 -1.73 4.43
N SER A 124 -1.86 -0.74 4.49
CA SER A 124 -1.33 -0.21 5.75
C SER A 124 -2.37 0.59 6.55
N PRO A 125 -2.26 0.61 7.89
CA PRO A 125 -3.04 1.51 8.74
C PRO A 125 -2.83 2.99 8.40
N VAL A 126 -1.61 3.35 7.96
CA VAL A 126 -1.26 4.72 7.55
C VAL A 126 -2.11 5.18 6.38
N MET A 127 -2.29 4.34 5.36
CA MET A 127 -3.16 4.65 4.22
C MET A 127 -4.60 4.87 4.65
N LYS A 128 -5.13 4.03 5.54
CA LYS A 128 -6.52 4.17 6.03
C LYS A 128 -6.72 5.47 6.81
N ALA A 129 -5.75 5.86 7.63
CA ALA A 129 -5.84 7.04 8.48
C ALA A 129 -5.57 8.35 7.72
N GLN A 130 -4.66 8.34 6.75
CA GLN A 130 -4.07 9.55 6.16
C GLN A 130 -4.13 9.58 4.62
N ALA A 131 -5.14 8.92 4.04
CA ALA A 131 -5.31 8.81 2.57
C ALA A 131 -5.28 10.17 1.84
N LEU A 132 -5.91 11.21 2.41
CA LEU A 132 -5.93 12.54 1.79
C LEU A 132 -4.54 13.18 1.73
N GLN A 133 -3.75 13.02 2.80
CA GLN A 133 -2.39 13.52 2.88
C GLN A 133 -1.48 12.79 1.88
N ILE A 134 -1.58 11.46 1.81
CA ILE A 134 -0.83 10.65 0.85
C ILE A 134 -1.24 11.00 -0.59
N PHE A 135 -2.52 11.28 -0.85
CA PHE A 135 -2.99 11.75 -2.15
C PHE A 135 -2.32 13.09 -2.53
N ALA A 136 -2.32 14.06 -1.62
CA ALA A 136 -1.70 15.37 -1.86
C ALA A 136 -0.21 15.21 -2.21
N LEU A 137 0.53 14.44 -1.40
CA LEU A 137 1.94 14.13 -1.63
C LEU A 137 2.16 13.43 -2.97
N ALA A 138 1.33 12.45 -3.32
CA ALA A 138 1.43 11.74 -4.58
C ALA A 138 1.19 12.68 -5.78
N VAL A 139 0.26 13.62 -5.66
CA VAL A 139 0.00 14.63 -6.70
C VAL A 139 1.19 15.58 -6.86
N VAL A 140 1.75 16.07 -5.76
CA VAL A 140 2.92 16.98 -5.76
C VAL A 140 4.14 16.31 -6.41
N ASN A 141 4.36 15.03 -6.13
CA ASN A 141 5.50 14.27 -6.64
C ASN A 141 5.22 13.56 -7.98
N GLY A 142 4.01 13.68 -8.55
CA GLY A 142 3.63 13.00 -9.80
C GLY A 142 3.50 11.47 -9.69
N TRP A 143 3.34 10.92 -8.48
CA TRP A 143 3.22 9.49 -8.23
C TRP A 143 1.81 8.96 -8.55
N LYS A 144 1.49 8.89 -9.84
CA LYS A 144 0.15 8.53 -10.34
C LYS A 144 -0.47 7.29 -9.67
N VAL A 145 0.25 6.18 -9.64
CA VAL A 145 -0.27 4.90 -9.09
C VAL A 145 -0.62 5.04 -7.61
N LEU A 146 0.28 5.62 -6.81
CA LEU A 146 0.03 5.84 -5.38
C LEU A 146 -1.10 6.85 -5.16
N GLY A 147 -1.18 7.89 -5.99
CA GLY A 147 -2.27 8.87 -5.95
C GLY A 147 -3.64 8.25 -6.24
N GLU A 148 -3.73 7.34 -7.21
CA GLU A 148 -4.98 6.61 -7.51
C GLU A 148 -5.40 5.69 -6.35
N VAL A 149 -4.44 5.00 -5.73
CA VAL A 149 -4.68 4.18 -4.53
C VAL A 149 -5.16 5.05 -3.36
N ALA A 150 -4.49 6.17 -3.12
CA ALA A 150 -4.84 7.09 -2.05
C ALA A 150 -6.23 7.71 -2.29
N ALA A 151 -6.52 8.15 -3.52
CA ALA A 151 -7.83 8.67 -3.89
C ALA A 151 -8.94 7.65 -3.61
N LYS A 152 -8.76 6.38 -4.00
CA LYS A 152 -9.71 5.30 -3.67
C LYS A 152 -9.87 5.12 -2.16
N SER A 153 -8.77 5.20 -1.42
CA SER A 153 -8.78 5.02 0.04
C SER A 153 -9.53 6.14 0.76
N THR A 154 -9.60 7.35 0.18
CA THR A 154 -10.44 8.43 0.73
C THR A 154 -11.95 8.13 0.69
N LEU A 155 -12.41 7.15 -0.09
CA LEU A 155 -13.83 6.77 -0.14
C LEU A 155 -14.32 6.16 1.18
N ALA A 156 -13.41 5.61 2.00
CA ALA A 156 -13.74 5.00 3.28
C ALA A 156 -14.10 6.01 4.38
N SER A 157 -13.76 7.29 4.18
CA SER A 157 -14.03 8.36 5.15
C SER A 157 -14.79 9.51 4.50
N PRO A 158 -15.68 10.21 5.22
CA PRO A 158 -16.24 11.47 4.75
C PRO A 158 -15.10 12.47 4.53
N LEU A 159 -15.01 13.07 3.35
CA LEU A 159 -14.22 14.29 3.12
C LEU A 159 -14.91 15.54 3.71
N SER A 160 -15.99 15.34 4.48
CA SER A 160 -16.93 16.36 4.97
C SER A 160 -16.77 16.67 6.45
N ASP A 161 -16.08 15.82 7.21
CA ASP A 161 -15.62 16.18 8.56
C ASP A 161 -14.61 17.33 8.43
N PRO A 162 -14.49 18.23 9.43
CA PRO A 162 -13.61 19.37 9.34
C PRO A 162 -12.24 18.87 8.89
N GLU A 163 -11.90 19.21 7.64
CA GLU A 163 -10.65 18.84 7.03
C GLU A 163 -9.60 19.31 8.03
N ALA A 164 -8.95 18.36 8.71
CA ALA A 164 -7.82 18.70 9.55
C ALA A 164 -6.93 19.58 8.69
N GLU A 165 -6.45 20.70 9.23
CA GLU A 165 -5.58 21.62 8.49
C GLU A 165 -4.33 20.84 8.06
N LEU A 166 -4.39 20.24 6.87
CA LEU A 166 -3.33 19.42 6.32
C LEU A 166 -2.43 20.36 5.56
N GLU A 167 -1.24 20.59 6.10
CA GLU A 167 -0.22 21.44 5.47
C GLU A 167 0.07 21.00 4.03
N ASP A 168 -0.02 19.69 3.75
CA ASP A 168 0.19 19.13 2.41
C ASP A 168 -0.82 19.62 1.36
N LEU A 169 -2.01 20.07 1.78
CA LEU A 169 -2.99 20.67 0.86
C LEU A 169 -2.51 22.01 0.30
N ASN A 170 -1.58 22.70 0.96
CA ASN A 170 -0.97 23.93 0.43
C ASN A 170 -0.16 23.69 -0.84
N TYR A 171 0.27 22.45 -1.09
CA TYR A 171 1.10 22.10 -2.23
C TYR A 171 0.29 21.58 -3.43
N ILE A 172 -1.02 21.36 -3.28
CA ILE A 172 -1.91 21.07 -4.40
C ILE A 172 -2.74 22.29 -4.76
N ASN A 173 -3.07 22.45 -6.03
CA ASN A 173 -3.96 23.52 -6.46
C ASN A 173 -5.43 23.16 -6.21
N ALA A 174 -6.28 24.18 -6.16
CA ALA A 174 -7.72 24.01 -5.95
C ALA A 174 -8.37 23.06 -6.98
N MET A 175 -7.87 23.04 -8.23
CA MET A 175 -8.40 22.16 -9.28
C MET A 175 -8.14 20.67 -8.98
N GLN A 176 -6.95 20.34 -8.48
CA GLN A 176 -6.60 18.97 -8.07
C GLN A 176 -7.49 18.51 -6.91
N TYR A 177 -7.72 19.39 -5.93
CA TYR A 177 -8.63 19.10 -4.83
C TYR A 177 -10.09 18.93 -5.28
N VAL A 178 -10.59 19.83 -6.14
CA VAL A 178 -11.93 19.74 -6.74
C VAL A 178 -12.10 18.45 -7.54
N ARG A 179 -11.06 17.95 -8.21
CA ARG A 179 -11.10 16.65 -8.91
C ARG A 179 -11.29 15.49 -7.94
N LEU A 180 -10.56 15.47 -6.81
CA LEU A 180 -10.73 14.46 -5.77
C LEU A 180 -12.15 14.48 -5.19
N ARG A 181 -12.66 15.66 -4.83
CA ARG A 181 -14.04 15.80 -4.30
C ARG A 181 -15.11 15.36 -5.31
N ASN A 182 -14.93 15.69 -6.58
CA ASN A 182 -15.83 15.23 -7.64
C ASN A 182 -15.78 13.71 -7.84
N TYR A 183 -14.59 13.12 -7.75
CA TYR A 183 -14.41 11.67 -7.76
C TYR A 183 -15.15 11.02 -6.58
N HIS A 184 -14.91 11.50 -5.36
CA HIS A 184 -15.56 11.01 -4.14
C HIS A 184 -17.08 11.09 -4.22
N ARG A 185 -17.62 12.24 -4.62
CA ARG A 185 -19.06 12.44 -4.83
C ARG A 185 -19.64 11.49 -5.88
N LYS A 186 -18.97 11.28 -7.01
CA LYS A 186 -19.44 10.36 -8.06
C LYS A 186 -19.45 8.92 -7.57
N CYS A 187 -18.43 8.48 -6.84
CA CYS A 187 -18.38 7.15 -6.24
C CYS A 187 -19.47 6.95 -5.19
N ARG A 188 -19.70 7.94 -4.33
CA ARG A 188 -20.79 7.94 -3.35
C ARG A 188 -22.15 7.85 -4.04
N GLN A 189 -22.40 8.65 -5.08
CA GLN A 189 -23.63 8.58 -5.85
C GLN A 189 -23.83 7.20 -6.48
N ALA A 190 -22.80 6.65 -7.14
CA ALA A 190 -22.88 5.32 -7.72
C ALA A 190 -23.20 4.24 -6.68
N ALA A 191 -22.62 4.33 -5.48
CA ALA A 191 -22.94 3.42 -4.38
C ALA A 191 -24.39 3.60 -3.90
N GLN A 192 -24.89 4.84 -3.77
CA GLN A 192 -26.27 5.13 -3.39
C GLN A 192 -27.30 4.67 -4.42
N ASP A 193 -26.98 4.78 -5.72
CA ASP A 193 -27.83 4.34 -6.82
C ASP A 193 -28.03 2.82 -6.77
N VAL A 194 -26.95 2.07 -6.54
CA VAL A 194 -26.98 0.61 -6.34
C VAL A 194 -27.85 0.21 -5.15
N LEU A 195 -27.86 1.01 -4.08
CA LEU A 195 -28.68 0.78 -2.87
C LEU A 195 -30.13 1.25 -3.02
N SER A 196 -30.47 1.97 -4.08
CA SER A 196 -31.81 2.54 -4.30
C SER A 196 -32.55 1.89 -5.47
N SER A 197 -31.85 1.22 -6.38
CA SER A 197 -32.47 0.43 -7.45
C SER A 197 -33.11 -0.85 -6.92
N SER A 198 -34.38 -1.10 -7.28
CA SER A 198 -35.12 -2.33 -6.96
C SER A 198 -34.58 -3.60 -7.64
N SER A 199 -33.64 -3.46 -8.59
CA SER A 199 -32.86 -4.56 -9.16
C SER A 199 -31.53 -4.62 -8.42
N ALA A 200 -31.53 -5.32 -7.29
CA ALA A 200 -30.51 -5.14 -6.27
C ALA A 200 -29.22 -5.93 -6.55
N ALA A 201 -28.09 -5.34 -6.15
CA ALA A 201 -26.77 -5.95 -5.99
C ALA A 201 -26.21 -6.74 -7.20
N PRO A 202 -25.76 -6.07 -8.29
CA PRO A 202 -25.04 -6.73 -9.38
C PRO A 202 -23.75 -7.46 -8.93
N TRP A 203 -23.20 -7.13 -7.75
CA TRP A 203 -22.06 -7.84 -7.14
C TRP A 203 -22.41 -9.24 -6.61
N LEU A 204 -23.69 -9.60 -6.53
CA LEU A 204 -24.18 -10.94 -6.18
C LEU A 204 -24.53 -11.79 -7.42
N GLU A 205 -24.48 -11.21 -8.63
CA GLU A 205 -24.78 -11.91 -9.86
C GLU A 205 -23.79 -13.07 -10.08
N GLY A 206 -24.31 -14.29 -10.29
CA GLY A 206 -23.50 -15.50 -10.46
C GLY A 206 -22.81 -16.02 -9.18
N LYS A 207 -23.12 -15.47 -8.00
CA LYS A 207 -22.62 -15.95 -6.71
C LYS A 207 -23.65 -16.88 -6.06
N GLU A 208 -23.68 -18.14 -6.47
CA GLU A 208 -24.47 -19.17 -5.77
C GLU A 208 -23.91 -19.45 -4.37
N SER A 209 -24.79 -19.39 -3.37
CA SER A 209 -24.49 -20.00 -2.09
C SER A 209 -24.54 -21.51 -2.28
N GLU A 210 -23.43 -22.21 -2.02
CA GLU A 210 -23.39 -23.69 -2.00
C GLU A 210 -24.29 -24.29 -0.89
N LEU A 211 -24.97 -23.45 -0.10
CA LEU A 211 -25.82 -23.81 1.04
C LEU A 211 -27.33 -23.70 0.74
N GLN A 212 -27.75 -23.86 -0.52
CA GLN A 212 -29.17 -23.86 -0.94
C GLN A 212 -30.05 -24.86 -0.14
N PHE A 213 -29.46 -25.94 0.41
CA PHE A 213 -30.17 -26.98 1.17
C PHE A 213 -30.64 -26.55 2.58
N LEU A 214 -30.30 -25.33 3.04
CA LEU A 214 -30.73 -24.78 4.33
C LEU A 214 -31.90 -23.81 4.22
N GLU A 215 -32.59 -23.73 3.08
CA GLU A 215 -33.79 -22.91 2.85
C GLU A 215 -34.90 -23.25 3.86
N ASN A 216 -34.80 -22.64 5.02
CA ASN A 216 -35.85 -22.54 6.00
C ASN A 216 -36.14 -21.04 6.14
N ARG A 217 -37.43 -20.66 6.15
CA ARG A 217 -37.84 -19.25 6.29
C ARG A 217 -37.38 -18.63 7.61
N LYS A 218 -36.84 -19.43 8.54
CA LYS A 218 -36.25 -19.01 9.80
C LYS A 218 -34.83 -19.54 9.92
N CYS A 219 -33.92 -18.65 10.31
CA CYS A 219 -32.56 -19.01 10.66
C CYS A 219 -32.56 -19.89 11.91
N ARG A 220 -31.97 -21.09 11.84
CA ARG A 220 -31.93 -22.03 12.97
C ARG A 220 -31.06 -21.56 14.15
N TRP A 221 -30.19 -20.57 13.95
CA TRP A 221 -29.28 -20.07 14.99
C TRP A 221 -29.82 -18.86 15.76
N CYS A 222 -30.68 -18.04 15.15
CA CYS A 222 -31.18 -16.81 15.78
C CYS A 222 -32.70 -16.64 15.70
N ASP A 223 -33.42 -17.61 15.14
CA ASP A 223 -34.88 -17.64 14.92
C ASP A 223 -35.47 -16.48 14.09
N ARG A 224 -34.62 -15.58 13.56
CA ARG A 224 -35.06 -14.49 12.69
C ARG A 224 -35.54 -15.01 11.34
N THR A 225 -36.54 -14.32 10.80
CA THR A 225 -37.10 -14.62 9.49
C THR A 225 -36.12 -14.19 8.40
N SER A 226 -35.96 -15.03 7.39
CA SER A 226 -35.28 -14.67 6.15
C SER A 226 -36.19 -13.75 5.34
N SER A 227 -35.61 -12.76 4.68
CA SER A 227 -36.34 -11.80 3.86
C SER A 227 -36.02 -12.02 2.38
N ASN A 228 -37.03 -11.76 1.54
CA ASN A 228 -36.84 -11.78 0.10
C ASN A 228 -36.22 -10.44 -0.29
N VAL A 229 -34.93 -10.44 -0.62
CA VAL A 229 -34.34 -9.28 -1.28
C VAL A 229 -34.42 -9.55 -2.77
N TRP A 230 -35.07 -8.65 -3.51
CA TRP A 230 -35.14 -8.66 -4.97
C TRP A 230 -33.77 -8.32 -5.56
N LEU A 231 -32.83 -9.23 -5.37
CA LEU A 231 -31.60 -9.32 -6.14
C LEU A 231 -31.99 -9.90 -7.51
N SER A 232 -31.41 -9.39 -8.60
CA SER A 232 -31.77 -9.78 -9.99
C SER A 232 -32.06 -11.28 -10.15
N PRO A 233 -33.02 -11.69 -11.01
CA PRO A 233 -33.40 -13.09 -11.16
C PRO A 233 -32.20 -14.04 -11.24
N PRO A 234 -32.19 -15.15 -10.48
CA PRO A 234 -33.28 -15.67 -9.63
C PRO A 234 -33.50 -14.87 -8.34
N GLU A 235 -34.70 -14.93 -7.75
CA GLU A 235 -34.99 -14.35 -6.43
C GLU A 235 -34.09 -15.01 -5.36
N TRP A 236 -33.44 -14.21 -4.51
CA TRP A 236 -32.58 -14.72 -3.44
C TRP A 236 -33.25 -14.53 -2.09
N ILE A 237 -33.38 -15.62 -1.33
CA ILE A 237 -33.75 -15.55 0.09
C ILE A 237 -32.47 -15.25 0.86
N VAL A 238 -32.38 -14.05 1.43
CA VAL A 238 -31.25 -13.68 2.30
C VAL A 238 -31.72 -13.61 3.75
N HIS A 239 -30.78 -13.78 4.67
CA HIS A 239 -31.07 -13.54 6.07
C HIS A 239 -31.28 -12.03 6.30
N SER A 240 -32.17 -11.67 7.22
CA SER A 240 -32.46 -10.27 7.62
C SER A 240 -31.24 -9.40 7.99
N TRP A 241 -30.08 -9.98 8.31
CA TRP A 241 -28.89 -9.18 8.59
C TRP A 241 -28.41 -8.43 7.34
N VAL A 242 -28.72 -8.93 6.13
CA VAL A 242 -28.37 -8.27 4.86
C VAL A 242 -29.13 -6.95 4.72
N GLU A 243 -30.40 -6.91 5.13
CA GLU A 243 -31.18 -5.65 5.15
C GLU A 243 -30.63 -4.68 6.19
N ASP A 244 -30.32 -5.18 7.40
CA ASP A 244 -29.68 -4.39 8.45
C ASP A 244 -28.34 -3.79 7.96
N TYR A 245 -27.54 -4.59 7.25
CA TYR A 245 -26.27 -4.17 6.65
C TYR A 245 -26.48 -3.11 5.55
N LEU A 246 -27.38 -3.34 4.60
CA LEU A 246 -27.65 -2.37 3.52
C LEU A 246 -28.18 -1.04 4.08
N ALA A 247 -29.00 -1.09 5.13
CA ALA A 247 -29.47 0.10 5.85
C ALA A 247 -28.32 0.85 6.54
N ALA A 248 -27.41 0.12 7.20
CA ALA A 248 -26.22 0.70 7.83
C ALA A 248 -25.30 1.37 6.80
N VAL A 249 -24.98 0.68 5.70
CA VAL A 249 -24.15 1.23 4.61
C VAL A 249 -24.83 2.47 3.99
N LYS A 250 -26.15 2.45 3.80
CA LYS A 250 -26.90 3.60 3.27
C LYS A 250 -26.84 4.80 4.22
N ALA A 251 -26.77 4.58 5.54
CA ALA A 251 -26.62 5.63 6.53
C ALA A 251 -25.23 6.26 6.50
N GLU A 252 -24.16 5.46 6.36
CA GLU A 252 -22.78 5.94 6.25
C GLU A 252 -22.49 6.70 4.94
N LEU A 253 -23.26 6.40 3.88
CA LEU A 253 -23.15 7.09 2.59
C LEU A 253 -23.90 8.43 2.53
N ARG A 254 -24.71 8.79 3.54
CA ARG A 254 -25.39 10.10 3.59
C ARG A 254 -24.42 11.22 3.95
#